data_AF-A0A1D3JD34-F1
#
_entry.id   AF-A0A1D3JD34-F1
#
_cell.length_a   1.000
_cell.length_b   1.000
_cell.length_c   1.000
_cell.angle_alpha   90.00
_cell.angle_beta   90.00
_cell.angle_gamma   90.00
#
_symmetry.space_group_name_H-M   'P 1'
#
loop_
_entity.id
_entity.type
_entity.pdbx_description
1 polymer ?
#
loop_
_entity_poly.entity_id
_entity_poly.type
_entity_poly.pdbx_seq_one_letter_code
_entity_poly.pdbx_strand_id
1 'polypeptide(L)'
;METPSQEESYDFFNLMDQYNLLNDEETLESGLLIDTTYKNLCTFNGDVYSGKGKEYETICAKFKYLNFLLFGSTVEQTSHSNYHSAYMNFWLNYKLKSINNSNVCAQDFYEKLKTQDPTFDLENKIKIKNINDDNLKLMTKIYDLYSSYNGIYKIINAASYDFTQCPRYSMECVLKYNDAIEKCPEDCVSNFCDALKVFKGKYEQLKEKNFVDGCEIKVLTPLPSDKTSLLDLDAQRSGSADAVVPSDTLGDQGSTAGFGVVTGTISTILGILPISLILYKTTPFGSWIHNRYFKKKNMHQIIEDEENYELLHTSGSDEINSEYAGYKLSYNSL
;
A
#
# COMPACT_ATOMS: atom_id res chain seq x y z
N MET A 1 -7.59 -37.17 -4.85
CA MET A 1 -8.42 -35.99 -5.17
C MET A 1 -7.70 -34.81 -4.55
N GLU A 2 -6.89 -34.11 -5.34
CA GLU A 2 -6.37 -32.80 -4.95
C GLU A 2 -7.57 -31.84 -4.91
N THR A 3 -7.77 -31.21 -3.76
CA THR A 3 -8.69 -30.08 -3.63
C THR A 3 -8.25 -29.01 -4.64
N PRO A 4 -9.14 -28.42 -5.45
CA PRO A 4 -8.77 -27.32 -6.32
C PRO A 4 -8.15 -26.24 -5.43
N SER A 5 -6.88 -25.87 -5.68
CA SER A 5 -6.24 -24.79 -4.94
C SER A 5 -7.11 -23.55 -5.14
N GLN A 6 -7.82 -23.13 -4.10
CA GLN A 6 -8.63 -21.94 -4.15
C GLN A 6 -7.71 -20.79 -4.52
N GLU A 7 -7.94 -20.16 -5.66
CA GLU A 7 -7.08 -19.11 -6.18
C GLU A 7 -6.95 -18.00 -5.13
N GLU A 8 -5.72 -17.65 -4.78
CA GLU A 8 -5.48 -16.61 -3.78
C GLU A 8 -5.93 -15.25 -4.34
N SER A 9 -6.60 -14.44 -3.52
CA SER A 9 -7.00 -13.09 -3.93
C SER A 9 -5.81 -12.14 -3.82
N TYR A 10 -5.57 -11.40 -4.90
CA TYR A 10 -4.55 -10.35 -4.98
C TYR A 10 -5.17 -8.94 -4.86
N ASP A 11 -6.48 -8.82 -4.65
CA ASP A 11 -7.17 -7.54 -4.75
C ASP A 11 -6.72 -6.51 -3.70
N PHE A 12 -6.17 -6.98 -2.57
CA PHE A 12 -5.62 -6.08 -1.55
C PHE A 12 -4.42 -5.26 -2.07
N PHE A 13 -3.76 -5.69 -3.14
CA PHE A 13 -2.69 -4.91 -3.78
C PHE A 13 -3.19 -3.57 -4.34
N ASN A 14 -4.49 -3.42 -4.60
CA ASN A 14 -5.10 -2.14 -4.97
C ASN A 14 -4.86 -1.03 -3.93
N LEU A 15 -4.60 -1.39 -2.68
CA LEU A 15 -4.34 -0.49 -1.56
C LEU A 15 -2.91 -0.61 -1.00
N MET A 16 -2.01 -1.31 -1.70
CA MET A 16 -0.65 -1.61 -1.18
C MET A 16 0.23 -0.36 -1.01
N ASP A 17 0.02 0.66 -1.83
CA ASP A 17 0.63 1.98 -1.65
C ASP A 17 0.24 2.61 -0.30
N GLN A 18 -0.98 2.40 0.18
CA GLN A 18 -1.41 2.86 1.50
C GLN A 18 -0.86 1.98 2.62
N TYR A 19 -0.93 0.66 2.46
CA TYR A 19 -0.49 -0.28 3.50
C TYR A 19 1.00 -0.17 3.80
N ASN A 20 1.84 0.01 2.79
CA ASN A 20 3.27 0.13 3.01
C ASN A 20 3.68 1.44 3.71
N LEU A 21 2.87 2.49 3.66
CA LEU A 21 3.08 3.68 4.49
C LEU A 21 2.73 3.44 5.97
N LEU A 22 1.93 2.42 6.26
CA LEU A 22 1.61 2.00 7.64
C LEU A 22 2.60 0.95 8.15
N ASN A 23 3.12 0.13 7.24
CA ASN A 23 3.98 -1.02 7.51
C ASN A 23 5.48 -0.73 7.30
N ASP A 24 5.88 0.53 7.21
CA ASP A 24 7.30 0.84 7.26
C ASP A 24 7.86 0.51 8.65
N GLU A 25 9.05 -0.10 8.68
CA GLU A 25 9.62 -0.68 9.89
C GLU A 25 9.80 0.39 10.99
N GLU A 26 10.19 1.60 10.61
CA GLU A 26 10.36 2.76 11.50
C GLU A 26 9.03 3.18 12.12
N THR A 27 7.95 3.27 11.35
CA THR A 27 6.60 3.60 11.85
C THR A 27 6.10 2.55 12.83
N LEU A 28 6.28 1.26 12.50
CA LEU A 28 5.86 0.18 13.38
C LEU A 28 6.66 0.19 14.69
N GLU A 29 7.98 0.32 14.61
CA GLU A 29 8.84 0.38 15.79
C GLU A 29 8.55 1.59 16.67
N SER A 30 8.39 2.77 16.06
CA SER A 30 8.03 4.00 16.77
C SER A 30 6.69 3.85 17.48
N GLY A 31 5.69 3.26 16.81
CA GLY A 31 4.39 2.98 17.42
C GLY A 31 4.47 2.07 18.65
N LEU A 32 5.31 1.04 18.59
CA LEU A 32 5.54 0.09 19.69
C LEU A 32 6.39 0.64 20.84
N LEU A 33 7.10 1.75 20.62
CA LEU A 33 7.77 2.50 21.69
C LEU A 33 6.80 3.40 22.44
N ILE A 34 5.91 4.08 21.70
CA ILE A 34 4.90 4.99 22.26
C ILE A 34 3.87 4.18 23.08
N ASP A 35 3.39 3.07 22.53
CA ASP A 35 2.38 2.25 23.18
C ASP A 35 2.89 0.81 23.32
N THR A 36 3.31 0.49 24.54
CA THR A 36 3.83 -0.84 24.87
C THR A 36 2.72 -1.88 25.06
N THR A 37 1.44 -1.48 25.09
CA THR A 37 0.33 -2.42 25.29
C THR A 37 0.22 -3.43 24.16
N TYR A 38 0.65 -3.06 22.94
CA TYR A 38 0.73 -4.00 21.80
C TYR A 38 1.70 -5.16 22.04
N LYS A 39 2.65 -5.04 22.98
CA LYS A 39 3.57 -6.13 23.36
C LYS A 39 2.95 -7.09 24.38
N ASN A 40 1.87 -6.69 25.04
CA ASN A 40 1.21 -7.52 26.05
C ASN A 40 0.66 -8.79 25.41
N LEU A 41 0.74 -9.90 26.15
CA LEU A 41 0.20 -11.20 25.74
C LEU A 41 0.78 -11.72 24.41
N CYS A 42 2.01 -11.32 24.07
CA CYS A 42 2.74 -11.79 22.89
C CYS A 42 3.81 -12.86 23.22
N THR A 43 3.77 -13.49 24.39
CA THR A 43 4.75 -14.52 24.79
C THR A 43 4.32 -15.90 24.28
N PHE A 44 5.02 -16.43 23.28
CA PHE A 44 4.73 -17.72 22.67
C PHE A 44 5.60 -18.83 23.27
N ASN A 45 4.97 -19.77 23.97
CA ASN A 45 5.62 -20.94 24.56
C ASN A 45 5.35 -22.21 23.73
N GLY A 46 6.32 -23.13 23.71
CA GLY A 46 6.23 -24.43 23.06
C GLY A 46 7.43 -24.71 22.15
N ASP A 47 7.68 -25.99 21.85
CA ASP A 47 8.86 -26.42 21.08
C ASP A 47 8.95 -25.76 19.71
N VAL A 48 7.79 -25.54 19.08
CA VAL A 48 7.64 -24.89 17.77
C VAL A 48 8.11 -23.43 17.76
N TYR A 49 8.12 -22.75 18.92
CA TYR A 49 8.60 -21.38 19.08
C TYR A 49 10.01 -21.28 19.68
N SER A 50 10.60 -22.43 20.04
CA SER A 50 11.87 -22.50 20.78
C SER A 50 13.03 -21.89 20.00
N GLY A 51 13.91 -21.17 20.72
CA GLY A 51 15.06 -20.49 20.13
C GLY A 51 14.74 -19.25 19.28
N LYS A 52 13.45 -18.91 19.11
CA LYS A 52 12.96 -17.80 18.25
C LYS A 52 11.85 -16.95 18.89
N GLY A 53 11.69 -17.05 20.21
CA GLY A 53 10.61 -16.39 20.94
C GLY A 53 10.58 -14.86 20.76
N LYS A 54 11.74 -14.20 20.67
CA LYS A 54 11.83 -12.74 20.50
C LYS A 54 11.35 -12.28 19.12
N GLU A 55 11.66 -13.04 18.08
CA GLU A 55 11.16 -12.79 16.73
C GLU A 55 9.63 -12.90 16.67
N TYR A 56 9.05 -13.94 17.28
CA TYR A 56 7.60 -14.13 17.35
C TYR A 56 6.90 -13.07 18.22
N GLU A 57 7.47 -12.71 19.36
CA GLU A 57 6.99 -11.60 20.21
C GLU A 57 6.93 -10.29 19.41
N THR A 58 7.95 -10.02 18.61
CA THR A 58 8.03 -8.81 17.76
C THR A 58 6.98 -8.84 16.66
N ILE A 59 6.81 -9.98 15.97
CA ILE A 59 5.77 -10.14 14.94
C ILE A 59 4.38 -9.95 15.55
N CYS A 60 4.10 -10.56 16.70
CA CYS A 60 2.82 -10.40 17.40
C CYS A 60 2.54 -8.93 17.72
N ALA A 61 3.50 -8.21 18.30
CA ALA A 61 3.31 -6.81 18.65
C ALA A 61 3.05 -5.94 17.42
N LYS A 62 3.85 -6.13 16.35
CA LYS A 62 3.66 -5.42 15.07
C LYS A 62 2.29 -5.76 14.45
N PHE A 63 1.87 -7.02 14.54
CA PHE A 63 0.55 -7.46 14.04
C PHE A 63 -0.60 -6.82 14.82
N LYS A 64 -0.50 -6.72 16.15
CA LYS A 64 -1.51 -6.05 16.97
C LYS A 64 -1.62 -4.56 16.65
N TYR A 65 -0.48 -3.89 16.51
CA TYR A 65 -0.46 -2.48 16.14
C TYR A 65 -1.02 -2.26 14.74
N LEU A 66 -0.67 -3.12 13.78
CA LEU A 66 -1.21 -3.06 12.42
C LEU A 66 -2.72 -3.26 12.39
N ASN A 67 -3.26 -4.18 13.20
CA ASN A 67 -4.71 -4.34 13.38
C ASN A 67 -5.37 -3.03 13.85
N PHE A 68 -4.80 -2.36 14.86
CA PHE A 68 -5.29 -1.07 15.33
C PHE A 68 -5.28 -0.01 14.21
N LEU A 69 -4.21 0.09 13.43
CA LEU A 69 -4.13 1.06 12.32
C LEU A 69 -5.19 0.82 11.24
N LEU A 70 -5.50 -0.44 10.94
CA LEU A 70 -6.40 -0.84 9.87
C LEU A 70 -7.88 -0.88 10.28
N PHE A 71 -8.17 -1.18 11.55
CA PHE A 71 -9.54 -1.44 12.02
C PHE A 71 -9.98 -0.55 13.20
N GLY A 72 -9.07 0.26 13.77
CA GLY A 72 -9.33 1.05 14.98
C GLY A 72 -10.12 2.35 14.77
N SER A 73 -10.36 2.80 13.53
CA SER A 73 -11.13 4.03 13.29
C SER A 73 -12.58 3.76 12.87
N THR A 74 -13.53 4.37 13.57
CA THR A 74 -14.97 4.03 13.54
C THR A 74 -15.78 4.71 12.44
N VAL A 75 -15.19 5.59 11.59
CA VAL A 75 -16.01 6.49 10.76
C VAL A 75 -16.07 6.11 9.27
N GLU A 76 -15.07 5.44 8.67
CA GLU A 76 -15.10 5.17 7.21
C GLU A 76 -14.44 3.83 6.76
N GLN A 77 -13.87 3.02 7.66
CA GLN A 77 -13.03 1.86 7.28
C GLN A 77 -13.79 0.54 7.00
N THR A 78 -15.12 0.50 7.11
CA THR A 78 -15.88 -0.75 6.91
C THR A 78 -15.90 -1.20 5.43
N SER A 79 -15.79 -0.26 4.48
CA SER A 79 -15.85 -0.53 3.04
C SER A 79 -14.66 -1.32 2.49
N HIS A 80 -13.54 -1.35 3.21
CA HIS A 80 -12.32 -2.06 2.81
C HIS A 80 -11.90 -3.16 3.80
N SER A 81 -12.77 -3.52 4.75
CA SER A 81 -12.52 -4.54 5.76
C SER A 81 -12.01 -5.87 5.16
N ASN A 82 -12.58 -6.30 4.04
CA ASN A 82 -12.11 -7.50 3.31
C ASN A 82 -10.68 -7.35 2.78
N TYR A 83 -10.32 -6.18 2.22
CA TYR A 83 -8.95 -5.93 1.76
C TYR A 83 -7.96 -5.83 2.93
N HIS A 84 -8.36 -5.21 4.05
CA HIS A 84 -7.54 -5.14 5.26
C HIS A 84 -7.28 -6.54 5.81
N SER A 85 -8.31 -7.39 5.88
CA SER A 85 -8.17 -8.79 6.30
C SER A 85 -7.27 -9.57 5.35
N ALA A 86 -7.42 -9.43 4.04
CA ALA A 86 -6.58 -10.12 3.06
C ALA A 86 -5.11 -9.69 3.15
N TYR A 87 -4.86 -8.39 3.36
CA TYR A 87 -3.52 -7.87 3.60
C TYR A 87 -2.92 -8.39 4.91
N MET A 88 -3.69 -8.42 6.00
CA MET A 88 -3.24 -8.99 7.29
C MET A 88 -2.86 -10.46 7.15
N ASN A 89 -3.63 -11.23 6.36
CA ASN A 89 -3.29 -12.62 6.03
C ASN A 89 -1.95 -12.75 5.30
N PHE A 90 -1.76 -11.97 4.23
CA PHE A 90 -0.49 -11.94 3.51
C PHE A 90 0.67 -11.53 4.43
N TRP A 91 0.51 -10.44 5.17
CA TRP A 91 1.55 -9.86 6.02
C TRP A 91 2.06 -10.86 7.06
N LEU A 92 1.15 -11.59 7.72
CA LEU A 92 1.53 -12.55 8.74
C LEU A 92 2.29 -13.74 8.15
N ASN A 93 1.80 -14.31 7.04
CA ASN A 93 2.49 -15.38 6.32
C ASN A 93 3.90 -14.93 5.88
N TYR A 94 4.02 -13.74 5.31
CA TYR A 94 5.29 -13.17 4.86
C TYR A 94 6.28 -12.98 6.02
N LYS A 95 5.85 -12.34 7.13
CA LYS A 95 6.72 -12.08 8.28
C LYS A 95 7.14 -13.38 8.99
N LEU A 96 6.25 -14.36 9.14
CA LEU A 96 6.63 -15.64 9.75
C LEU A 96 7.62 -16.42 8.89
N LYS A 97 7.47 -16.38 7.55
CA LYS A 97 8.40 -17.03 6.61
C LYS A 97 9.78 -16.37 6.61
N SER A 98 9.87 -15.08 6.97
CA SER A 98 11.14 -14.36 7.08
C SER A 98 12.00 -14.79 8.28
N ILE A 99 11.43 -15.54 9.24
CA ILE A 99 12.19 -16.12 10.34
C ILE A 99 12.94 -17.36 9.85
N ASN A 100 14.27 -17.33 9.95
CA ASN A 100 15.13 -18.46 9.56
C ASN A 100 14.72 -19.76 10.26
N ASN A 101 14.49 -20.81 9.45
CA ASN A 101 14.09 -22.15 9.89
C ASN A 101 12.79 -22.20 10.72
N SER A 102 11.92 -21.19 10.57
CA SER A 102 10.57 -21.24 11.15
C SER A 102 9.69 -22.23 10.39
N ASN A 103 9.01 -23.09 11.15
CA ASN A 103 7.95 -23.98 10.65
C ASN A 103 6.56 -23.54 11.16
N VAL A 104 6.45 -22.33 11.71
CA VAL A 104 5.20 -21.83 12.27
C VAL A 104 4.27 -21.38 11.15
N CYS A 105 3.13 -22.04 11.05
CA CYS A 105 2.08 -21.67 10.13
C CYS A 105 1.32 -20.43 10.63
N ALA A 106 0.91 -19.55 9.72
CA ALA A 106 0.22 -18.30 10.06
C ALA A 106 -1.10 -18.54 10.78
N GLN A 107 -1.85 -19.58 10.38
CA GLN A 107 -3.09 -19.96 11.03
C GLN A 107 -2.85 -20.36 12.50
N ASP A 108 -1.89 -21.25 12.75
CA ASP A 108 -1.56 -21.71 14.12
C ASP A 108 -1.08 -20.56 15.01
N PHE A 109 -0.26 -19.67 14.46
CA PHE A 109 0.19 -18.48 15.16
C PHE A 109 -0.99 -17.58 15.57
N TYR A 110 -1.91 -17.32 14.63
CA TYR A 110 -3.07 -16.47 14.87
C TYR A 110 -4.07 -17.11 15.85
N GLU A 111 -4.30 -18.41 15.78
CA GLU A 111 -5.12 -19.14 16.75
C GLU A 111 -4.50 -19.10 18.16
N LYS A 112 -3.18 -19.25 18.25
CA LYS A 112 -2.45 -19.12 19.52
C LYS A 112 -2.58 -17.72 20.09
N LEU A 113 -2.42 -16.69 19.26
CA LEU A 113 -2.61 -15.30 19.63
C LEU A 113 -4.03 -15.07 20.17
N LYS A 114 -5.09 -15.52 19.48
CA LYS A 114 -6.47 -15.39 19.96
C LYS A 114 -6.74 -16.13 21.27
N THR A 115 -6.07 -17.26 21.48
CA THR A 115 -6.18 -18.01 22.73
C THR A 115 -5.56 -17.24 23.89
N GLN A 116 -4.44 -16.55 23.65
CA GLN A 116 -3.72 -15.77 24.67
C GLN A 116 -4.36 -14.41 24.92
N ASP A 117 -4.92 -13.81 23.87
CA ASP A 117 -5.59 -12.52 23.90
C ASP A 117 -6.96 -12.61 23.20
N PRO A 118 -7.99 -13.10 23.91
CA PRO A 118 -9.33 -13.28 23.33
C PRO A 118 -9.99 -11.97 22.89
N THR A 119 -9.53 -10.82 23.40
CA THR A 119 -10.12 -9.52 23.06
C THR A 119 -9.54 -8.92 21.78
N PHE A 120 -8.42 -9.44 21.27
CA PHE A 120 -7.69 -8.90 20.12
C PHE A 120 -8.54 -8.77 18.84
N ASP A 121 -9.34 -9.78 18.52
CA ASP A 121 -10.20 -9.80 17.32
C ASP A 121 -11.57 -10.43 17.64
N LEU A 122 -12.28 -9.81 18.59
CA LEU A 122 -13.60 -10.27 19.08
C LEU A 122 -14.65 -10.36 17.98
N GLU A 123 -14.63 -9.39 17.06
CA GLU A 123 -15.55 -9.33 15.94
C GLU A 123 -15.14 -10.26 14.78
N ASN A 124 -14.01 -10.96 14.92
CA ASN A 124 -13.47 -11.89 13.93
C ASN A 124 -13.34 -11.24 12.54
N LYS A 125 -12.84 -10.01 12.52
CA LYS A 125 -12.66 -9.18 11.32
C LYS A 125 -11.53 -9.72 10.45
N ILE A 126 -10.54 -10.38 11.04
CA ILE A 126 -9.38 -10.90 10.34
C ILE A 126 -9.56 -12.39 10.07
N LYS A 127 -9.40 -12.77 8.80
CA LYS A 127 -9.37 -14.16 8.34
C LYS A 127 -7.94 -14.53 7.96
N ILE A 128 -7.31 -15.36 8.78
CA ILE A 128 -5.96 -15.89 8.53
C ILE A 128 -6.06 -17.32 8.01
N LYS A 129 -5.29 -17.61 6.96
CA LYS A 129 -5.07 -18.94 6.40
C LYS A 129 -3.61 -19.08 5.99
N ASN A 130 -3.14 -20.31 5.92
CA ASN A 130 -1.80 -20.58 5.41
C ASN A 130 -1.76 -20.36 3.89
N ILE A 131 -0.88 -19.46 3.44
CA ILE A 131 -0.61 -19.25 2.02
C ILE A 131 0.51 -20.21 1.64
N ASN A 132 0.32 -21.01 0.59
CA ASN A 132 1.38 -21.91 0.13
C ASN A 132 2.61 -21.11 -0.35
N ASP A 133 3.77 -21.76 -0.32
CA ASP A 133 5.06 -21.11 -0.57
C ASP A 133 5.14 -20.47 -1.97
N ASP A 134 4.55 -21.10 -3.00
CA ASP A 134 4.59 -20.60 -4.37
C ASP A 134 3.76 -19.32 -4.54
N ASN A 135 2.53 -19.31 -4.00
CA ASN A 135 1.67 -18.12 -3.99
C ASN A 135 2.29 -17.01 -3.14
N LEU A 136 2.82 -17.34 -1.96
CA LEU A 136 3.49 -16.36 -1.10
C LEU A 136 4.70 -15.73 -1.79
N LYS A 137 5.48 -16.53 -2.52
CA LYS A 137 6.63 -16.05 -3.30
C LYS A 137 6.20 -15.09 -4.41
N LEU A 138 5.11 -15.38 -5.11
CA LEU A 138 4.55 -14.46 -6.12
C LEU A 138 4.04 -13.16 -5.47
N MET A 139 3.26 -13.25 -4.39
CA MET A 139 2.81 -12.05 -3.66
C MET A 139 3.98 -11.20 -3.15
N THR A 140 5.04 -11.85 -2.67
CA THR A 140 6.25 -11.18 -2.20
C THR A 140 6.92 -10.35 -3.30
N LYS A 141 6.94 -10.83 -4.56
CA LYS A 141 7.48 -10.04 -5.68
C LYS A 141 6.75 -8.70 -5.85
N ILE A 142 5.41 -8.71 -5.74
CA ILE A 142 4.61 -7.48 -5.84
C ILE A 142 4.84 -6.60 -4.60
N TYR A 143 4.90 -7.20 -3.42
CA TYR A 143 5.20 -6.46 -2.20
C TYR A 143 6.56 -5.74 -2.27
N ASP A 144 7.60 -6.43 -2.71
CA ASP A 144 8.95 -5.87 -2.87
C ASP A 144 9.02 -4.80 -3.96
N LEU A 145 8.17 -4.88 -4.97
CA LEU A 145 7.97 -3.84 -5.98
C LEU A 145 7.44 -2.55 -5.35
N TYR A 146 6.41 -2.67 -4.51
CA TYR A 146 5.87 -1.51 -3.81
C TYR A 146 6.86 -0.90 -2.82
N SER A 147 7.79 -1.67 -2.24
CA SER A 147 8.86 -1.10 -1.41
C SER A 147 9.69 -0.05 -2.19
N SER A 148 10.11 -0.37 -3.41
CA SER A 148 10.86 0.56 -4.26
C SER A 148 9.97 1.73 -4.73
N TYR A 149 8.70 1.48 -5.09
CA TYR A 149 7.73 2.54 -5.41
C TYR A 149 7.57 3.54 -4.25
N ASN A 150 7.47 3.04 -3.02
CA ASN A 150 7.31 3.89 -1.85
C ASN A 150 8.57 4.68 -1.51
N GLY A 151 9.76 4.16 -1.83
CA GLY A 151 11.00 4.92 -1.78
C GLY A 151 10.93 6.17 -2.66
N ILE A 152 10.45 6.02 -3.90
CA ILE A 152 10.23 7.15 -4.82
C ILE A 152 9.16 8.09 -4.26
N TYR A 153 8.02 7.55 -3.83
CA TYR A 153 6.92 8.35 -3.28
C TYR A 153 7.36 9.19 -2.08
N LYS A 154 8.10 8.61 -1.13
CA LYS A 154 8.61 9.32 0.06
C LYS A 154 9.54 10.46 -0.33
N ILE A 155 10.46 10.24 -1.28
CA ILE A 155 11.39 11.27 -1.76
C ILE A 155 10.64 12.44 -2.40
N ILE A 156 9.69 12.15 -3.30
CA ILE A 156 8.94 13.18 -4.03
C ILE A 156 8.06 14.01 -3.10
N ASN A 157 7.50 13.39 -2.06
CA ASN A 157 6.62 14.05 -1.10
C ASN A 157 7.37 14.56 0.14
N ALA A 158 8.68 14.41 0.22
CA ALA A 158 9.47 14.93 1.32
C ALA A 158 9.56 16.46 1.22
N ALA A 159 9.65 17.12 2.37
CA ALA A 159 9.94 18.56 2.40
C ALA A 159 11.38 18.87 1.96
N SER A 160 12.27 17.87 2.01
CA SER A 160 13.64 17.97 1.50
C SER A 160 13.66 17.84 -0.03
N TYR A 161 14.26 18.80 -0.72
CA TYR A 161 14.52 18.73 -2.16
C TYR A 161 15.73 17.84 -2.52
N ASP A 162 15.99 16.79 -1.73
CA ASP A 162 17.06 15.82 -1.99
C ASP A 162 16.50 14.63 -2.78
N PHE A 163 16.82 14.60 -4.07
CA PHE A 163 16.38 13.56 -4.99
C PHE A 163 17.46 12.52 -5.32
N THR A 164 18.60 12.54 -4.61
CA THR A 164 19.77 11.70 -4.93
C THR A 164 19.46 10.20 -4.97
N GLN A 165 18.53 9.72 -4.15
CA GLN A 165 18.13 8.31 -4.09
C GLN A 165 17.05 7.91 -5.09
N CYS A 166 16.37 8.87 -5.74
CA CYS A 166 15.27 8.59 -6.66
C CYS A 166 15.70 7.70 -7.84
N PRO A 167 16.82 7.96 -8.56
CA PRO A 167 17.25 7.11 -9.67
C PRO A 167 17.50 5.66 -9.26
N ARG A 168 17.98 5.42 -8.03
CA ARG A 168 18.19 4.07 -7.50
C ARG A 168 16.86 3.34 -7.33
N TYR A 169 15.89 3.92 -6.64
CA TYR A 169 14.58 3.30 -6.44
C TYR A 169 13.81 3.12 -7.77
N SER A 170 13.95 4.09 -8.68
CA SER A 170 13.42 4.05 -10.04
C SER A 170 13.96 2.84 -10.82
N MET A 171 15.27 2.63 -10.78
CA MET A 171 15.91 1.46 -11.40
C MET A 171 15.49 0.14 -10.74
N GLU A 172 15.42 0.09 -9.41
CA GLU A 172 14.97 -1.11 -8.68
C GLU A 172 13.54 -1.50 -9.05
N CYS A 173 12.63 -0.53 -9.21
CA CYS A 173 11.28 -0.79 -9.70
C CYS A 173 11.32 -1.47 -11.07
N VAL A 174 12.09 -0.96 -12.02
CA VAL A 174 12.21 -1.54 -13.37
C VAL A 174 12.75 -2.97 -13.31
N LEU A 175 13.81 -3.21 -12.55
CA LEU A 175 14.44 -4.52 -12.44
C LEU A 175 13.50 -5.57 -11.84
N LYS A 176 12.88 -5.23 -10.70
CA LYS A 176 11.91 -6.13 -10.03
C LYS A 176 10.67 -6.35 -10.89
N TYR A 177 10.24 -5.33 -11.65
CA TYR A 177 9.04 -5.43 -12.46
C TYR A 177 9.28 -6.34 -13.65
N ASN A 178 10.43 -6.21 -14.32
CA ASN A 178 10.84 -7.09 -15.41
C ASN A 178 10.92 -8.56 -14.95
N ASP A 179 11.53 -8.83 -13.79
CA ASP A 179 11.58 -10.18 -13.22
C ASP A 179 10.18 -10.71 -12.82
N ALA A 180 9.27 -9.82 -12.40
CA ALA A 180 7.90 -10.22 -12.06
C ALA A 180 7.06 -10.55 -13.30
N ILE A 181 7.13 -9.75 -14.38
CA ILE A 181 6.33 -9.99 -15.60
C ILE A 181 6.75 -11.27 -16.35
N GLU A 182 7.99 -11.75 -16.18
CA GLU A 182 8.42 -13.05 -16.71
C GLU A 182 7.64 -14.24 -16.12
N LYS A 183 6.90 -14.02 -15.03
CA LYS A 183 6.03 -15.03 -14.41
C LYS A 183 4.59 -14.97 -14.91
N CYS A 184 4.26 -14.01 -15.77
CA CYS A 184 2.95 -13.94 -16.39
C CYS A 184 2.83 -14.96 -17.52
N PRO A 185 1.70 -15.69 -17.62
CA PRO A 185 1.45 -16.58 -18.74
C PRO A 185 1.27 -15.76 -20.03
N GLU A 186 1.46 -16.40 -21.19
CA GLU A 186 1.38 -15.72 -22.49
C GLU A 186 0.01 -15.09 -22.74
N ASP A 187 -1.07 -15.72 -22.26
CA ASP A 187 -2.44 -15.22 -22.30
C ASP A 187 -2.77 -14.22 -21.17
N CYS A 188 -1.82 -13.99 -20.24
CA CYS A 188 -1.87 -13.00 -19.15
C CYS A 188 -3.04 -13.10 -18.17
N VAL A 189 -3.80 -14.20 -18.16
CA VAL A 189 -4.92 -14.38 -17.23
C VAL A 189 -4.40 -15.01 -15.93
N SER A 190 -4.08 -14.17 -14.94
CA SER A 190 -3.88 -14.61 -13.56
C SER A 190 -4.04 -13.44 -12.60
N ASN A 191 -4.51 -13.72 -11.37
CA ASN A 191 -4.62 -12.70 -10.33
C ASN A 191 -3.28 -11.98 -10.04
N PHE A 192 -2.15 -12.68 -10.19
CA PHE A 192 -0.82 -12.10 -10.04
C PHE A 192 -0.54 -11.03 -11.11
N CYS A 193 -0.85 -11.31 -12.38
CA CYS A 193 -0.61 -10.38 -13.49
C CYS A 193 -1.58 -9.20 -13.48
N ASP A 194 -2.82 -9.42 -13.06
CA ASP A 194 -3.78 -8.33 -12.83
C ASP A 194 -3.28 -7.37 -11.75
N ALA A 195 -2.70 -7.89 -10.66
CA ALA A 195 -2.08 -7.06 -9.64
C ALA A 195 -0.83 -6.31 -10.15
N LEU A 196 -0.01 -6.92 -11.01
CA LEU A 196 1.09 -6.22 -11.68
C LEU A 196 0.61 -5.11 -12.61
N LYS A 197 -0.51 -5.32 -13.31
CA LYS A 197 -1.15 -4.29 -14.14
C LYS A 197 -1.61 -3.10 -13.31
N VAL A 198 -2.22 -3.36 -12.14
CA VAL A 198 -2.58 -2.31 -11.18
C VAL A 198 -1.34 -1.56 -10.68
N PHE A 199 -0.27 -2.28 -10.30
CA PHE A 199 0.98 -1.67 -9.89
C PHE A 199 1.54 -0.74 -10.98
N LYS A 200 1.62 -1.21 -12.23
CA LYS A 200 2.10 -0.42 -13.37
C LYS A 200 1.31 0.87 -13.52
N GLY A 201 -0.03 0.79 -13.48
CA GLY A 201 -0.88 1.98 -13.57
C GLY A 201 -0.62 3.00 -12.45
N LYS A 202 -0.40 2.55 -11.21
CA LYS A 202 -0.04 3.44 -10.09
C LYS A 202 1.35 4.06 -10.29
N TYR A 203 2.33 3.28 -10.75
CA TYR A 203 3.69 3.75 -11.01
C TYR A 203 3.73 4.80 -12.14
N GLU A 204 3.00 4.57 -13.23
CA GLU A 204 2.87 5.53 -14.33
C GLU A 204 2.17 6.81 -13.88
N GLN A 205 1.11 6.71 -13.07
CA GLN A 205 0.48 7.89 -12.46
C GLN A 205 1.44 8.66 -11.53
N LEU A 206 2.27 7.96 -10.76
CA LEU A 206 3.30 8.60 -9.93
C LEU A 206 4.26 9.42 -10.80
N LYS A 207 4.65 8.88 -11.95
CA LYS A 207 5.49 9.57 -12.93
C LYS A 207 4.81 10.79 -13.55
N GLU A 208 3.59 10.64 -14.03
CA GLU A 208 2.86 11.73 -14.72
C GLU A 208 2.54 12.90 -13.81
N LYS A 209 2.15 12.62 -12.56
CA LYS A 209 1.76 13.67 -11.60
C LYS A 209 2.95 14.42 -11.00
N ASN A 210 4.15 13.83 -11.05
CA ASN A 210 5.33 14.35 -10.38
C ASN A 210 6.46 14.56 -11.38
N PHE A 211 6.32 15.61 -12.19
CA PHE A 211 7.43 16.13 -13.00
C PHE A 211 8.38 16.91 -12.09
N VAL A 212 9.17 16.17 -11.31
CA VAL A 212 10.12 16.74 -10.35
C VAL A 212 11.50 16.80 -10.99
N ASP A 213 11.98 18.02 -11.21
CA ASP A 213 13.33 18.24 -11.71
C ASP A 213 14.35 17.64 -10.71
N GLY A 214 15.16 16.69 -11.17
CA GLY A 214 16.10 15.93 -10.33
C GLY A 214 15.67 14.51 -9.94
N CYS A 215 14.44 14.06 -10.24
CA CYS A 215 13.99 12.68 -9.99
C CYS A 215 13.57 11.98 -11.29
N GLU A 216 14.49 11.22 -11.89
CA GLU A 216 14.23 10.48 -13.14
C GLU A 216 13.49 9.15 -12.87
N ILE A 217 12.16 9.19 -13.00
CA ILE A 217 11.30 8.00 -12.93
C ILE A 217 11.27 7.31 -14.31
N LYS A 218 11.84 6.11 -14.38
CA LYS A 218 11.97 5.33 -15.60
C LYS A 218 10.63 4.80 -16.08
N VAL A 219 10.55 4.38 -17.34
CA VAL A 219 9.33 3.75 -17.90
C VAL A 219 9.38 2.25 -17.63
N LEU A 220 8.25 1.67 -17.22
CA LEU A 220 8.11 0.22 -17.10
C LEU A 220 7.85 -0.41 -18.47
N THR A 221 8.29 -1.66 -18.63
CA THR A 221 8.04 -2.41 -19.86
C THR A 221 6.54 -2.72 -20.02
N PRO A 222 6.02 -2.78 -21.27
CA PRO A 222 4.64 -3.21 -21.51
C PRO A 222 4.40 -4.65 -21.04
N LEU A 223 3.20 -4.94 -20.51
CA LEU A 223 2.82 -6.32 -20.22
C LEU A 223 2.70 -7.10 -21.53
N PRO A 224 2.84 -8.44 -21.53
CA PRO A 224 2.68 -9.24 -22.75
C PRO A 224 1.31 -9.02 -23.43
N SER A 225 0.23 -8.87 -22.66
CA SER A 225 -1.11 -8.57 -23.18
C SER A 225 -1.23 -7.19 -23.86
N ASP A 226 -0.43 -6.21 -23.42
CA ASP A 226 -0.38 -4.89 -24.06
C ASP A 226 0.28 -4.98 -25.45
N LYS A 227 1.23 -5.92 -25.64
CA LYS A 227 1.92 -6.10 -26.93
C LYS A 227 1.01 -6.68 -28.00
N THR A 228 0.18 -7.68 -27.65
CA THR A 228 -0.76 -8.29 -28.59
C THR A 228 -1.79 -7.28 -29.10
N SER A 229 -2.29 -6.41 -28.21
CA SER A 229 -3.22 -5.34 -28.57
C SER A 229 -2.62 -4.33 -29.54
N LEU A 230 -1.32 -4.04 -29.43
CA LEU A 230 -0.61 -3.14 -30.36
C LEU A 230 -0.36 -3.78 -31.73
N LEU A 231 -0.05 -5.08 -31.76
CA LEU A 231 0.17 -5.82 -33.00
C LEU A 231 -1.12 -6.01 -33.81
N ASP A 232 -2.27 -6.21 -33.14
CA ASP A 232 -3.57 -6.31 -33.81
C ASP A 232 -4.00 -4.98 -34.45
N LEU A 233 -3.69 -3.86 -33.80
CA LEU A 233 -3.94 -2.51 -34.35
C LEU A 233 -3.12 -2.25 -35.63
N ASP A 234 -1.86 -2.71 -35.67
CA ASP A 234 -1.01 -2.56 -36.85
C ASP A 234 -1.41 -3.53 -37.97
N ALA A 235 -1.86 -4.75 -37.64
CA ALA A 235 -2.38 -5.70 -38.61
C ALA A 235 -3.66 -5.20 -39.30
N GLN A 236 -4.56 -4.55 -38.57
CA GLN A 236 -5.76 -3.90 -39.14
C GLN A 236 -5.43 -2.72 -40.06
N ARG A 237 -4.32 -2.01 -39.79
CA ARG A 237 -3.87 -0.87 -40.60
C ARG A 237 -3.21 -1.29 -41.91
N SER A 238 -2.61 -2.49 -41.94
CA SER A 238 -1.87 -3.00 -43.11
C SER A 238 -2.76 -3.77 -44.11
N GLY A 239 -4.01 -4.11 -43.74
CA GLY A 239 -4.94 -4.89 -44.57
C GLY A 239 -5.70 -4.13 -45.68
N SER A 240 -5.42 -2.85 -45.91
CA SER A 240 -6.12 -2.03 -46.92
C SER A 240 -5.18 -1.52 -48.01
N ALA A 241 -4.49 -2.44 -48.70
CA ALA A 241 -3.91 -2.17 -50.00
C ALA A 241 -3.98 -3.43 -50.86
N ASP A 242 -4.82 -3.35 -51.90
CA ASP A 242 -4.86 -4.16 -53.13
C ASP A 242 -6.18 -4.90 -53.39
N ALA A 243 -7.05 -4.21 -54.14
CA ALA A 243 -7.95 -4.85 -55.10
C ALA A 243 -8.15 -3.90 -56.29
N VAL A 244 -7.29 -4.06 -57.30
CA VAL A 244 -7.44 -3.48 -58.63
C VAL A 244 -8.46 -4.31 -59.40
N VAL A 245 -9.55 -3.69 -59.86
CA VAL A 245 -10.33 -4.14 -61.04
C VAL A 245 -10.77 -2.89 -61.81
N PRO A 246 -10.53 -2.79 -63.14
CA PRO A 246 -11.00 -1.67 -63.95
C PRO A 246 -12.42 -1.95 -64.49
N SER A 247 -13.24 -0.92 -64.64
CA SER A 247 -14.46 -1.00 -65.45
C SER A 247 -14.74 0.31 -66.17
N ASP A 248 -14.88 0.18 -67.48
CA ASP A 248 -15.28 1.21 -68.44
C ASP A 248 -16.80 1.49 -68.37
N THR A 249 -17.10 2.79 -68.43
CA THR A 249 -18.16 3.50 -69.19
C THR A 249 -19.66 3.10 -69.08
N LEU A 250 -20.41 4.06 -68.49
CA LEU A 250 -21.68 4.70 -68.92
C LEU A 250 -23.00 3.90 -68.91
N GLY A 251 -23.97 4.41 -68.12
CA GLY A 251 -25.39 4.24 -68.40
C GLY A 251 -26.34 4.52 -67.24
N ASP A 252 -26.90 5.73 -67.24
CA ASP A 252 -28.28 6.07 -66.84
C ASP A 252 -28.62 6.55 -65.42
N GLN A 253 -29.68 7.38 -65.41
CA GLN A 253 -30.05 8.48 -64.53
C GLN A 253 -30.86 8.08 -63.29
N GLY A 254 -30.87 8.96 -62.28
CA GLY A 254 -32.01 9.11 -61.37
C GLY A 254 -31.68 9.66 -59.98
N SER A 255 -31.98 10.96 -59.77
CA SER A 255 -32.30 11.69 -58.51
C SER A 255 -31.79 11.14 -57.16
N THR A 256 -31.18 11.95 -56.27
CA THR A 256 -31.94 12.86 -55.38
C THR A 256 -30.99 13.75 -54.54
N ALA A 257 -31.31 15.05 -54.50
CA ALA A 257 -31.06 16.08 -53.47
C ALA A 257 -29.80 16.06 -52.58
N GLY A 258 -29.00 17.13 -52.73
CA GLY A 258 -28.85 18.16 -51.69
C GLY A 258 -28.02 17.83 -50.46
N PHE A 259 -26.73 18.16 -50.53
CA PHE A 259 -25.79 18.30 -49.40
C PHE A 259 -26.40 19.09 -48.23
N GLY A 260 -26.47 18.46 -47.05
CA GLY A 260 -26.80 19.09 -45.78
C GLY A 260 -25.70 18.78 -44.76
N VAL A 261 -24.94 19.81 -44.39
CA VAL A 261 -23.84 19.80 -43.43
C VAL A 261 -24.31 19.34 -42.05
N VAL A 262 -23.77 18.22 -41.54
CA VAL A 262 -23.92 17.80 -40.14
C VAL A 262 -22.76 18.42 -39.34
N THR A 263 -22.92 19.67 -38.96
CA THR A 263 -22.12 20.30 -37.90
C THR A 263 -23.02 20.56 -36.70
N GLY A 264 -22.76 19.89 -35.58
CA GLY A 264 -23.24 20.37 -34.28
C GLY A 264 -23.73 19.32 -33.30
N THR A 265 -22.86 18.43 -32.81
CA THR A 265 -23.07 17.77 -31.50
C THR A 265 -21.78 17.54 -30.68
N ILE A 266 -20.65 18.17 -31.03
CA ILE A 266 -19.39 18.02 -30.25
C ILE A 266 -19.36 18.92 -29.00
N SER A 267 -20.22 19.94 -28.90
CA SER A 267 -20.07 20.98 -27.88
C SER A 267 -20.51 20.62 -26.46
N THR A 268 -21.11 19.46 -26.20
CA THR A 268 -21.49 19.06 -24.83
C THR A 268 -20.43 18.24 -24.10
N ILE A 269 -19.45 17.66 -24.81
CA ILE A 269 -18.45 16.76 -24.20
C ILE A 269 -17.29 17.53 -23.54
N LEU A 270 -17.01 18.77 -23.98
CA LEU A 270 -15.92 19.58 -23.40
C LEU A 270 -16.25 20.19 -22.02
N GLY A 271 -17.53 20.21 -21.60
CA GLY A 271 -17.93 20.80 -20.32
C GLY A 271 -17.79 19.85 -19.12
N ILE A 272 -17.81 18.53 -19.36
CA ILE A 272 -17.82 17.52 -18.28
C ILE A 272 -16.40 17.21 -17.79
N LEU A 273 -15.42 17.13 -18.70
CA LEU A 273 -14.00 16.87 -18.39
C LEU A 273 -13.36 17.85 -17.39
N PRO A 274 -13.54 19.19 -17.50
CA PRO A 274 -12.91 20.12 -16.56
C PRO A 274 -13.58 20.10 -15.18
N ILE A 275 -14.89 19.84 -15.09
CA ILE A 275 -15.61 19.75 -13.80
C ILE A 275 -15.15 18.50 -13.03
N SER A 276 -14.91 17.38 -13.70
CA SER A 276 -14.33 16.17 -13.09
C SER A 276 -12.91 16.39 -12.54
N LEU A 277 -12.10 17.23 -13.19
CA LEU A 277 -10.74 17.58 -12.72
C LEU A 277 -10.76 18.51 -11.49
N ILE A 278 -11.68 19.47 -11.47
CA ILE A 278 -11.87 20.35 -10.30
C ILE A 278 -12.40 19.53 -9.12
N LEU A 279 -13.40 18.67 -9.36
CA LEU A 279 -13.92 17.77 -8.34
C LEU A 279 -12.83 16.82 -7.85
N TYR A 280 -11.98 16.24 -8.71
CA TYR A 280 -10.86 15.40 -8.26
C TYR A 280 -9.89 16.15 -7.33
N LYS A 281 -9.62 17.43 -7.60
CA LYS A 281 -8.79 18.30 -6.74
C LYS A 281 -9.48 18.67 -5.42
N THR A 282 -10.82 18.71 -5.38
CA THR A 282 -11.61 19.05 -4.19
C THR A 282 -12.24 17.84 -3.49
N THR A 283 -12.08 16.62 -4.02
CA THR A 283 -12.57 15.38 -3.41
C THR A 283 -11.59 14.98 -2.30
N PRO A 284 -12.04 14.51 -1.12
CA PRO A 284 -11.20 14.45 0.07
C PRO A 284 -10.05 13.43 -0.01
N PHE A 285 -9.93 12.61 -1.06
CA PHE A 285 -8.90 11.56 -1.13
C PHE A 285 -7.46 12.10 -1.11
N GLY A 286 -7.18 13.23 -1.78
CA GLY A 286 -5.85 13.85 -1.72
C GLY A 286 -5.57 14.51 -0.36
N SER A 287 -6.59 15.12 0.24
CA SER A 287 -6.49 15.76 1.56
C SER A 287 -6.45 14.75 2.70
N TRP A 288 -7.00 13.55 2.54
CA TRP A 288 -7.10 12.51 3.57
C TRP A 288 -5.73 11.90 3.89
N ILE A 289 -4.92 11.58 2.87
CA ILE A 289 -3.57 11.02 3.06
C ILE A 289 -2.64 12.06 3.70
N HIS A 290 -2.68 13.30 3.22
CA HIS A 290 -1.90 14.40 3.79
C HIS A 290 -2.33 14.73 5.23
N ASN A 291 -3.63 14.85 5.49
CA ASN A 291 -4.15 15.25 6.80
C ASN A 291 -4.00 14.15 7.87
N ARG A 292 -3.91 12.86 7.50
CA ARG A 292 -3.64 11.78 8.46
C ARG A 292 -2.16 11.72 8.87
N TYR A 293 -1.25 11.95 7.91
CA TYR A 293 0.19 12.09 8.18
C TYR A 293 0.49 13.36 8.99
N PHE A 294 -0.14 14.50 8.65
CA PHE A 294 0.03 15.77 9.39
C PHE A 294 -0.74 15.83 10.71
N LYS A 295 -1.91 15.17 10.85
CA LYS A 295 -2.55 15.01 12.18
C LYS A 295 -1.64 14.27 13.15
N LYS A 296 -0.84 13.30 12.68
CA LYS A 296 0.14 12.59 13.52
C LYS A 296 1.28 13.51 14.00
N LYS A 297 1.71 14.46 13.17
CA LYS A 297 2.68 15.52 13.57
C LYS A 297 2.08 16.53 14.55
N ASN A 298 0.82 16.93 14.37
CA ASN A 298 0.16 17.89 15.26
C ASN A 298 -0.24 17.29 16.62
N MET A 299 -0.47 15.98 16.71
CA MET A 299 -0.79 15.32 17.97
C MET A 299 0.42 15.26 18.93
N HIS A 300 1.64 15.29 18.40
CA HIS A 300 2.86 15.38 19.22
C HIS A 300 3.00 16.75 19.91
N GLN A 301 2.55 17.83 19.26
CA GLN A 301 2.57 19.18 19.85
C GLN A 301 1.44 19.40 20.88
N ILE A 302 0.29 18.74 20.73
CA ILE A 302 -0.83 18.89 21.68
C ILE A 302 -0.53 18.24 23.04
N ILE A 303 0.26 17.16 23.07
CA ILE A 303 0.62 16.45 24.31
C ILE A 303 1.75 17.18 25.08
N GLU A 304 2.69 17.84 24.39
CA GLU A 304 3.74 18.63 25.05
C GLU A 304 3.19 19.89 25.77
N ASP A 305 2.07 20.44 25.31
CA ASP A 305 1.42 21.59 25.95
C ASP A 305 0.47 21.20 27.11
N GLU A 306 -0.04 19.96 27.14
CA GLU A 306 -0.96 19.48 28.19
C GLU A 306 -0.23 19.08 29.49
N GLU A 307 1.03 18.62 29.40
CA GLU A 307 1.87 18.32 30.57
C GLU A 307 2.28 19.57 31.38
N ASN A 308 2.14 20.77 30.81
CA ASN A 308 2.49 22.03 31.49
C ASN A 308 1.31 22.70 32.24
N TYR A 309 0.07 22.23 32.05
CA TYR A 309 -1.11 22.82 32.66
C TYR A 309 -1.73 21.98 33.81
N GLU A 310 -1.35 20.71 33.99
CA GLU A 310 -1.92 19.84 35.05
C GLU A 310 -1.16 19.83 36.40
N LEU A 311 -0.07 20.60 36.57
CA LEU A 311 0.74 20.59 37.81
C LEU A 311 0.40 21.67 38.85
N LEU A 312 -0.70 22.40 38.70
CA LEU A 312 -1.16 23.33 39.73
C LEU A 312 -2.65 23.12 39.97
N HIS A 313 -2.98 22.24 40.91
CA HIS A 313 -3.95 22.48 41.99
C HIS A 313 -4.34 21.14 42.63
N THR A 314 -3.67 20.79 43.74
CA THR A 314 -4.29 20.42 45.03
C THR A 314 -3.23 19.76 45.91
N SER A 315 -2.87 20.40 47.02
CA SER A 315 -2.97 19.73 48.33
C SER A 315 -3.02 20.81 49.40
N GLY A 316 -4.15 20.85 50.11
CA GLY A 316 -4.26 21.52 51.38
C GLY A 316 -3.67 20.63 52.47
N SER A 317 -3.10 21.32 53.47
CA SER A 317 -2.92 20.90 54.87
C SER A 317 -2.24 19.55 55.13
N ASP A 318 -1.00 19.58 55.62
CA ASP A 318 -0.78 19.57 57.08
C ASP A 318 0.65 19.94 57.43
N GLU A 319 0.77 20.86 58.40
CA GLU A 319 2.00 21.28 59.05
C GLU A 319 2.59 20.12 59.88
N ILE A 320 3.82 19.69 59.59
CA ILE A 320 4.72 19.16 60.64
C ILE A 320 6.15 19.63 60.37
N ASN A 321 6.68 20.40 61.34
CA ASN A 321 8.08 20.79 61.46
C ASN A 321 9.02 19.57 61.58
N SER A 322 10.12 19.57 60.83
CA SER A 322 11.41 19.12 61.38
C SER A 322 12.59 19.75 60.64
N GLU A 323 13.29 20.59 61.38
CA GLU A 323 14.66 21.07 61.19
C GLU A 323 15.63 19.91 60.92
N TYR A 324 16.54 20.03 59.94
CA TYR A 324 18.01 19.95 60.13
C TYR A 324 18.82 19.68 58.84
N ALA A 325 19.89 20.46 58.70
CA ALA A 325 21.14 20.27 57.94
C ALA A 325 21.12 20.10 56.42
N GLY A 326 21.50 21.18 55.73
CA GLY A 326 22.02 21.16 54.37
C GLY A 326 23.44 20.60 54.30
N TYR A 327 23.67 19.71 53.34
CA TYR A 327 25.01 19.33 52.88
C TYR A 327 25.11 19.66 51.39
N LYS A 328 26.15 20.44 51.06
CA LYS A 328 26.52 20.88 49.73
C LYS A 328 27.58 19.90 49.22
N LEU A 329 27.30 19.16 48.15
CA LEU A 329 28.30 18.34 47.46
C LEU A 329 28.45 18.83 46.02
N SER A 330 29.64 19.37 45.75
CA SER A 330 30.15 19.81 44.45
C SER A 330 30.52 18.61 43.58
N TYR A 331 30.07 18.63 42.33
CA TYR A 331 30.54 17.72 41.27
C TYR A 331 31.93 18.14 40.80
N ASN A 332 32.85 17.18 40.72
CA ASN A 332 34.05 17.27 39.88
C ASN A 332 33.95 16.15 38.84
N SER A 333 33.87 16.53 37.57
CA SER A 333 34.02 15.63 36.42
C SER A 333 35.50 15.37 36.15
N LEU A 334 35.79 14.15 35.69
CA LEU A 334 36.95 13.82 34.88
C LEU A 334 36.46 13.12 33.62
#